data_AF-A0A1N7J6V9-F1
#
_entry.id   AF-A0A1N7J6V9-F1
#
_cell.length_a   1.000
_cell.length_b   1.000
_cell.length_c   1.000
_cell.angle_alpha   90.00
_cell.angle_beta   90.00
_cell.angle_gamma   90.00
#
_symmetry.space_group_name_H-M   'P 1'
#
loop_
_entity.id
_entity.type
_entity.pdbx_description
1 polymer ?
#
loop_
_entity_poly.entity_id
_entity_poly.type
_entity_poly.pdbx_seq_one_letter_code
_entity_poly.pdbx_strand_id
1 'polypeptide(L)' 'MHSEDVSKLRDFYDNTDTSEFVERATPADFGDRSGADAMSAFTVRLPTAVLEAVREIAREENVATGVVLRRFIEAGVA' A
#
# COMPACT_ATOMS: atom_id res chain seq x y z
N MET A 1 20.12 15.78 -0.36
CA MET A 1 19.97 15.96 -1.81
C MET A 1 19.95 17.45 -2.07
N HIS A 2 20.98 18.00 -2.70
CA HIS A 2 21.17 19.44 -2.80
C HIS A 2 20.23 20.02 -3.87
N SER A 3 19.60 21.17 -3.60
CA SER A 3 18.61 21.81 -4.49
C SER A 3 19.17 22.16 -5.87
N GLU A 4 20.48 22.40 -5.96
CA GLU A 4 21.20 22.67 -7.21
C GLU A 4 21.20 21.48 -8.17
N ASP A 5 21.19 20.24 -7.65
CA ASP A 5 21.17 19.03 -8.47
C ASP A 5 19.80 18.86 -9.15
N VAL A 6 18.73 19.21 -8.44
CA VAL A 6 17.36 19.12 -8.97
C VAL A 6 17.11 20.15 -10.06
N SER A 7 17.65 21.37 -9.92
CA SER A 7 17.51 22.42 -10.94
C SER A 7 18.23 22.04 -12.24
N LYS A 8 19.44 21.48 -12.14
CA LYS A 8 20.21 21.03 -13.32
C LYS A 8 19.53 19.86 -14.02
N LEU A 9 18.95 18.93 -13.26
CA LEU A 9 18.16 17.83 -13.83
C LEU A 9 16.94 18.35 -14.56
N ARG A 10 16.21 19.32 -13.99
CA ARG A 10 15.05 19.94 -14.63
C ARG A 10 15.43 20.57 -15.97
N ASP A 11 16.45 21.43 -15.98
CA ASP A 11 16.85 22.13 -17.19
C ASP A 11 17.34 21.17 -18.29
N PHE A 12 17.95 20.05 -17.90
CA PHE A 12 18.35 18.98 -18.82
C PHE A 12 17.14 18.26 -19.45
N TYR A 13 16.14 17.88 -18.66
CA TYR A 13 14.94 17.19 -19.19
C TYR A 13 14.01 18.11 -19.98
N ASP A 14 13.97 19.40 -19.67
CA ASP A 14 13.08 20.36 -20.35
C ASP A 14 13.62 20.82 -21.71
N ASN A 15 14.94 20.76 -21.93
CA ASN A 15 15.57 21.36 -23.12
C ASN A 15 16.41 20.38 -23.95
N THR A 16 16.55 19.12 -23.52
CA THR A 16 17.31 18.10 -24.27
C THR A 16 16.35 17.11 -24.90
N ASP A 17 16.56 16.78 -26.18
CA ASP A 17 15.81 15.69 -26.81
C ASP A 17 16.22 14.35 -26.18
N THR A 18 15.33 13.78 -25.38
CA THR A 18 15.57 12.52 -24.69
C THR A 18 15.06 11.29 -25.44
N SER A 19 14.59 11.44 -26.68
CA SER A 19 14.08 10.32 -27.49
C SER A 19 15.10 9.19 -27.63
N GLU A 20 16.37 9.50 -27.88
CA GLU A 20 17.44 8.50 -27.96
C GLU A 20 17.71 7.77 -26.64
N PHE A 21 17.50 8.43 -25.49
CA PHE A 21 17.66 7.79 -24.18
C PHE A 21 16.52 6.83 -23.89
N VAL A 22 15.30 7.14 -24.35
CA VAL A 22 14.12 6.26 -24.22
C VAL A 22 14.27 5.03 -25.12
N GLU A 23 14.75 5.19 -26.34
CA GLU A 23 14.99 4.06 -27.25
C GLU A 23 16.05 3.08 -26.73
N ARG A 24 17.05 3.59 -26.01
CA ARG A 24 18.11 2.79 -25.39
C ARG A 24 17.80 2.35 -23.96
N ALA A 25 16.69 2.80 -23.39
CA ALA A 25 16.32 2.44 -22.03
C ALA A 25 15.89 0.98 -21.99
N THR A 26 16.60 0.18 -21.21
CA THR A 26 16.11 -1.14 -20.82
C THR A 26 14.88 -0.93 -19.93
N PRO A 27 13.73 -1.59 -20.20
CA PRO A 27 12.62 -1.58 -19.28
C PRO A 27 13.13 -2.01 -17.92
N ALA A 28 12.97 -1.16 -16.91
CA ALA A 28 13.30 -1.55 -15.55
C ALA A 28 12.34 -2.68 -15.18
N ASP A 29 12.90 -3.87 -14.92
CA ASP A 29 12.16 -4.93 -14.26
C ASP A 29 11.92 -4.48 -12.82
N PHE A 30 10.75 -3.89 -12.59
CA PHE A 30 10.31 -3.48 -11.26
C PHE A 30 9.87 -4.68 -10.39
N GLY A 31 10.12 -5.91 -10.86
CA GLY A 31 9.55 -7.13 -10.34
C GLY A 31 8.06 -7.23 -10.63
N ASP A 32 7.51 -8.41 -10.38
CA ASP A 32 6.07 -8.57 -10.28
C ASP A 32 5.54 -7.73 -9.11
N ARG A 33 5.07 -6.52 -9.42
CA ARG A 33 4.39 -5.66 -8.43
C ARG A 33 3.01 -6.19 -8.06
N SER A 34 2.57 -7.32 -8.62
CA SER A 34 1.54 -8.12 -7.97
C SER A 34 2.18 -8.95 -6.86
N GLY A 35 2.65 -8.25 -5.82
CA GLY A 35 2.87 -8.90 -4.55
C GLY A 35 1.55 -9.58 -4.16
N ALA A 36 1.59 -10.90 -3.98
CA ALA A 36 0.43 -11.75 -3.67
C ALA A 36 -0.33 -11.35 -2.38
N ASP A 37 0.12 -10.30 -1.69
CA ASP A 37 -0.48 -9.73 -0.49
C ASP A 37 -0.78 -8.23 -0.65
N ALA A 38 -1.38 -7.81 -1.76
CA ALA A 38 -2.05 -6.52 -1.78
C ALA A 38 -3.18 -6.56 -0.76
N MET A 39 -2.94 -6.01 0.45
CA MET A 39 -3.95 -5.96 1.51
C MET A 39 -5.16 -5.16 1.01
N SER A 40 -6.21 -5.87 0.58
CA SER A 40 -7.46 -5.22 0.20
C SER A 40 -8.11 -4.68 1.47
N ALA A 41 -8.24 -3.36 1.58
CA ALA A 41 -9.03 -2.77 2.65
C ALA A 41 -10.49 -3.20 2.47
N PHE A 42 -11.09 -3.77 3.52
CA PHE A 42 -12.51 -4.11 3.53
C PHE A 42 -13.23 -3.25 4.57
N THR A 43 -14.43 -2.79 4.23
CA THR A 43 -15.31 -2.05 5.14
C THR A 43 -16.52 -2.91 5.45
N VAL A 44 -16.77 -3.18 6.72
CA VAL A 44 -17.90 -3.99 7.20
C VAL A 44 -18.87 -3.14 8.00
N ARG A 45 -20.17 -3.36 7.78
CA ARG A 45 -21.24 -2.77 8.59
C ARG A 45 -21.62 -3.76 9.68
N LEU A 46 -21.51 -3.33 10.93
CA LEU A 46 -21.85 -4.12 12.11
C LEU A 46 -22.84 -3.35 12.98
N PRO A 47 -23.78 -4.02 13.67
CA PRO A 47 -24.53 -3.40 14.74
C PRO A 47 -23.60 -2.83 15.81
N THR A 48 -23.96 -1.70 16.43
CA THR A 48 -23.12 -1.01 17.42
C THR A 48 -22.70 -1.93 18.56
N ALA A 49 -23.62 -2.76 19.06
CA ALA A 49 -23.33 -3.72 20.14
C ALA A 49 -22.22 -4.71 19.77
N VAL A 50 -22.19 -5.16 18.50
CA VAL A 50 -21.17 -6.09 18.01
C VAL A 50 -19.82 -5.37 17.86
N LEU A 51 -19.83 -4.14 17.36
CA LEU A 51 -18.60 -3.35 17.23
C LEU A 51 -17.93 -3.09 18.59
N GLU A 52 -18.72 -2.76 19.62
CA GLU A 52 -18.21 -2.57 20.98
C GLU A 52 -17.65 -3.86 21.57
N ALA A 53 -18.32 -5.00 21.38
CA ALA A 53 -17.80 -6.29 21.83
C ALA A 53 -16.44 -6.63 21.18
N VAL A 54 -16.30 -6.42 19.87
CA VAL A 54 -15.04 -6.65 19.15
C VAL A 54 -13.94 -5.69 19.62
N ARG A 55 -14.28 -4.45 19.96
CA ARG A 55 -13.33 -3.47 20.52
C ARG A 55 -12.83 -3.86 21.90
N GLU A 56 -13.69 -4.44 22.73
CA GLU A 56 -13.30 -4.92 24.06
C GLU A 56 -12.31 -6.07 23.95
N ILE A 57 -12.61 -7.08 23.11
CA ILE A 57 -11.70 -8.21 22.84
C ILE A 57 -10.35 -7.72 22.32
N ALA A 58 -10.37 -6.76 21.38
CA ALA A 58 -9.14 -6.18 20.85
C ALA A 58 -8.30 -5.47 21.93
N ARG A 59 -8.96 -4.84 22.91
CA ARG A 59 -8.30 -4.19 24.05
C ARG A 59 -7.70 -5.21 25.01
N GLU A 60 -8.45 -6.26 25.36
CA GLU A 60 -7.98 -7.35 26.23
C GLU A 60 -6.76 -8.05 25.63
N GLU A 61 -6.75 -8.27 24.31
CA GLU A 61 -5.66 -8.93 23.60
C GLU A 61 -4.52 -7.98 23.16
N ASN A 62 -4.66 -6.66 23.40
CA ASN A 62 -3.72 -5.62 22.96
C ASN A 62 -3.40 -5.68 21.44
N VAL A 63 -4.44 -5.87 20.62
CA VAL A 63 -4.36 -5.92 19.15
C VAL A 63 -5.30 -4.91 18.49
N ALA A 64 -5.13 -4.66 17.19
CA ALA A 64 -6.07 -3.83 16.45
C ALA A 64 -7.41 -4.55 16.24
N THR A 65 -8.52 -3.80 16.29
CA THR A 65 -9.89 -4.31 16.05
C THR A 65 -10.01 -5.09 14.73
N GLY A 66 -9.29 -4.65 13.69
CA GLY A 66 -9.27 -5.32 12.39
C GLY A 66 -8.66 -6.73 12.42
N VAL A 67 -7.71 -7.00 13.34
CA VAL A 67 -7.10 -8.32 13.51
C VAL A 67 -8.13 -9.31 14.07
N VAL A 68 -8.91 -8.87 15.06
CA VAL A 68 -9.99 -9.68 15.65
C VAL A 68 -11.06 -9.98 14.60
N LEU A 69 -11.49 -8.97 13.83
CA LEU A 69 -12.45 -9.16 12.73
C LEU A 69 -11.94 -10.13 11.68
N ARG A 70 -10.67 -10.01 11.29
CA ARG A 70 -10.05 -10.91 10.32
C ARG A 70 -10.08 -12.36 10.81
N ARG A 71 -9.71 -12.62 12.07
CA ARG A 71 -9.76 -13.98 12.65
C ARG A 71 -11.16 -14.56 12.63
N PHE A 72 -12.19 -13.77 12.96
CA PHE A 72 -13.58 -14.24 12.90
C PHE A 72 -14.02 -14.56 11.47
N ILE A 73 -13.61 -13.75 10.49
CA ILE A 73 -13.92 -14.01 9.08
C ILE A 73 -13.20 -15.28 8.61
N GLU A 74 -11.90 -15.42 8.90
CA GLU A 74 -11.10 -16.60 8.53
C GLU A 74 -11.66 -17.89 9.15
N ALA A 75 -12.04 -17.85 10.43
CA ALA A 75 -12.64 -18.98 11.13
C ALA A 75 -14.03 -19.37 10.60
N GLY A 76 -14.76 -18.46 9.96
CA GLY A 76 -16.07 -18.72 9.37
C GLY A 76 -16.03 -19.18 7.91
N VAL A 77 -14.89 -19.01 7.23
CA VAL A 77 -14.68 -19.42 5.83
C VAL A 77 -13.93 -20.76 5.73
N ALA A 78 -13.08 -21.05 6.72
CA ALA A 78 -12.39 -22.34 6.86
C ALA A 78 -13.34 -23.49 7.23
#